data_AF-A0A836S0Q5-F1
#
_entry.id   AF-A0A836S0Q5-F1
#
_cell.length_a   1.000
_cell.length_b   1.000
_cell.length_c   1.000
_cell.angle_alpha   90.00
_cell.angle_beta   90.00
_cell.angle_gamma   90.00
#
_symmetry.space_group_name_H-M   'P 1'
#
loop_
_entity.id
_entity.type
_entity.pdbx_description
1 polymer ?
#
loop_
_entity_poly.entity_id
_entity_poly.type
_entity_poly.pdbx_seq_one_letter_code
_entity_poly.pdbx_strand_id
1 'polypeptide(L)'
;MRTTNLASGSEKPFLITIQNFKTEQSWIASPGRLYYAELPVTGDSQPVAPGKEIEDLPFLGILSNKPCQGMEGQKLDEREVKGTRLTVWKCRHAESGETYLQHYSTLLGVVVRQESGEGQILELRDINLDPPGAAAFKPSELWREVTLEEFFTGVPALPEYEEEK
;
A
#
# COMPACT_ATOMS: atom_id res chain seq x y z
N MET A 1 -10.55 -16.48 19.90
CA MET A 1 -9.61 -15.50 19.32
C MET A 1 -9.56 -15.74 17.82
N ARG A 2 -9.99 -14.77 16.99
CA ARG A 2 -9.95 -14.89 15.51
C ARG A 2 -8.93 -13.88 14.98
N THR A 3 -7.85 -14.38 14.40
CA THR A 3 -6.88 -13.57 13.64
C THR A 3 -7.24 -13.70 12.17
N THR A 4 -7.54 -12.59 11.52
CA THR A 4 -7.78 -12.59 10.06
C THR A 4 -6.45 -12.37 9.37
N ASN A 5 -6.02 -13.34 8.56
CA ASN A 5 -4.82 -13.18 7.73
C ASN A 5 -5.22 -12.46 6.44
N LEU A 6 -4.83 -11.19 6.32
CA LEU A 6 -5.08 -10.34 5.15
C LEU A 6 -4.42 -10.88 3.87
N ALA A 7 -3.45 -11.80 3.96
CA ALA A 7 -2.81 -12.42 2.81
C ALA A 7 -3.67 -13.50 2.11
N SER A 8 -4.87 -13.82 2.62
CA SER A 8 -5.69 -14.94 2.12
C SER A 8 -6.89 -14.54 1.25
N GLY A 9 -6.89 -13.35 0.65
CA GLY A 9 -7.88 -12.94 -0.35
C GLY A 9 -7.63 -13.63 -1.70
N SER A 10 -8.32 -14.74 -1.97
CA SER A 10 -8.13 -15.56 -3.18
C SER A 10 -8.91 -15.09 -4.42
N GLU A 11 -9.22 -13.81 -4.55
CA GLU A 11 -9.69 -13.24 -5.82
C GLU A 11 -8.54 -12.44 -6.42
N LYS A 12 -7.96 -12.96 -7.52
CA LYS A 12 -6.91 -12.23 -8.23
C LYS A 12 -7.46 -10.85 -8.60
N PRO A 13 -6.79 -9.76 -8.20
CA PRO A 13 -7.27 -8.42 -8.52
C PRO A 13 -7.42 -8.27 -10.03
N PHE A 14 -8.53 -7.68 -10.48
CA PHE A 14 -8.80 -7.46 -11.90
C PHE A 14 -7.79 -6.50 -12.54
N LEU A 15 -7.26 -5.60 -11.72
CA LEU A 15 -6.32 -4.53 -12.05
C LEU A 15 -5.35 -4.33 -10.89
N ILE A 16 -4.08 -4.14 -11.19
CA ILE A 16 -3.07 -3.74 -10.22
C ILE A 16 -2.26 -2.56 -10.76
N THR A 17 -1.82 -1.70 -9.84
CA THR A 17 -0.83 -0.66 -10.13
C THR A 17 0.48 -1.07 -9.45
N ILE A 18 1.58 -1.00 -10.19
CA ILE A 18 2.92 -1.29 -9.70
C ILE A 18 3.70 0.01 -9.80
N GLN A 19 4.30 0.47 -8.70
CA GLN A 19 5.08 1.70 -8.67
C GLN A 19 6.49 1.41 -8.15
N ASN A 20 7.48 1.89 -8.88
CA ASN A 20 8.88 1.82 -8.50
C ASN A 20 9.42 3.22 -8.25
N PHE A 21 9.42 3.62 -6.98
CA PHE A 21 9.90 4.95 -6.59
C PHE A 21 11.41 5.16 -6.80
N LYS A 22 12.21 4.09 -6.98
CA LYS A 22 13.65 4.23 -7.24
C LYS A 22 13.94 4.55 -8.71
N THR A 23 13.15 4.00 -9.62
CA THR A 23 13.30 4.24 -11.06
C THR A 23 12.29 5.26 -11.60
N GLU A 24 11.41 5.76 -10.74
CA GLU A 24 10.30 6.66 -11.08
C GLU A 24 9.32 6.08 -12.11
N GLN A 25 9.29 4.75 -12.23
CA GLN A 25 8.43 4.05 -13.18
C GLN A 25 7.13 3.59 -12.51
N SER A 26 6.05 3.62 -13.28
CA SER A 26 4.74 3.13 -12.84
C SER A 26 4.11 2.31 -13.96
N TRP A 27 3.44 1.23 -13.60
CA TRP A 27 2.73 0.37 -14.54
C TRP A 27 1.31 0.10 -14.06
N ILE A 28 0.43 -0.07 -15.01
CA ILE A 28 -0.89 -0.65 -14.81
C ILE A 28 -0.89 -2.06 -15.41
N ALA A 29 -1.42 -3.04 -14.69
CA ALA A 29 -1.43 -4.42 -15.16
C ALA A 29 -2.76 -5.11 -14.88
N SER A 30 -3.12 -6.06 -15.76
CA SER A 30 -4.26 -6.94 -15.54
C SER A 30 -3.79 -8.38 -15.42
N PRO A 31 -3.75 -8.93 -14.19
CA PRO A 31 -3.38 -10.32 -13.96
C PRO A 31 -4.26 -11.33 -14.71
N GLY A 32 -5.52 -10.95 -15.01
CA GLY A 32 -6.44 -11.80 -15.76
C GLY A 32 -6.12 -11.89 -17.26
N ARG A 33 -5.57 -10.83 -17.86
CA ARG A 33 -5.20 -10.79 -19.29
C ARG A 33 -3.70 -10.97 -19.55
N LEU A 34 -2.89 -11.05 -18.49
CA LEU A 34 -1.43 -11.20 -18.54
C LEU A 34 -0.75 -10.12 -19.39
N TYR A 35 -1.26 -8.89 -19.32
CA TYR A 35 -0.65 -7.73 -19.95
C TYR A 35 -0.33 -6.62 -18.93
N TYR A 36 0.53 -5.69 -19.33
CA TYR A 36 0.79 -4.46 -18.59
C TYR A 36 1.10 -3.31 -19.55
N ALA A 37 0.89 -2.09 -19.10
CA ALA A 37 1.30 -0.88 -19.81
C ALA A 37 2.05 0.03 -18.84
N GLU A 38 3.12 0.66 -19.31
CA GLU A 38 3.81 1.72 -18.56
C GLU A 38 2.95 2.99 -18.56
N LEU A 39 2.79 3.59 -17.39
CA LEU A 39 2.10 4.86 -17.22
C LEU A 39 3.10 5.99 -17.51
N PRO A 40 2.73 7.01 -18.31
CA PRO A 40 3.60 8.14 -18.52
C PRO A 40 3.90 8.79 -17.17
N VAL A 41 5.17 9.12 -16.95
CA VAL A 41 5.58 9.98 -15.84
C VAL A 41 5.04 11.37 -16.15
N THR A 42 3.79 11.65 -15.80
CA THR A 42 3.28 13.02 -15.86
C THR A 42 4.10 13.83 -14.88
N GLY A 43 4.84 14.80 -15.41
CA GLY A 43 5.66 15.76 -14.65
C GLY A 43 4.88 16.64 -13.65
N ASP A 44 3.59 16.34 -13.44
CA ASP A 44 2.75 16.87 -12.36
C ASP A 44 2.71 15.96 -11.13
N SER A 45 3.52 14.89 -11.12
CA SER A 45 4.02 14.37 -9.85
C SER A 45 5.00 15.39 -9.30
N GLN A 46 4.47 16.51 -8.78
CA GLN A 46 5.27 17.43 -7.97
C GLN A 46 6.06 16.53 -7.00
N PRO A 47 7.40 16.65 -6.94
CA PRO A 47 8.11 16.06 -5.82
C PRO A 47 7.37 16.56 -4.60
N VAL A 48 6.78 15.63 -3.84
CA VAL A 48 6.09 15.95 -2.61
C VAL A 48 7.11 16.74 -1.83
N ALA A 49 6.91 18.06 -1.76
CA ALA A 49 7.87 18.95 -1.14
C ALA A 49 8.18 18.34 0.23
N PRO A 50 9.44 18.31 0.70
CA PRO A 50 9.72 17.85 2.05
C PRO A 50 8.85 18.67 3.01
N GLY A 51 7.77 18.05 3.52
CA GLY A 51 6.72 18.73 4.31
C GLY A 51 5.31 18.78 3.73
N LYS A 52 5.03 18.32 2.50
CA LYS A 52 3.66 17.96 2.10
C LYS A 52 3.40 16.54 2.59
N GLU A 53 2.64 16.42 3.67
CA GLU A 53 2.04 15.15 4.04
C GLU A 53 1.36 14.60 2.78
N ILE A 54 1.67 13.35 2.40
CA ILE A 54 0.78 12.57 1.53
C ILE A 54 -0.59 12.83 2.09
N GLU A 55 -1.49 13.47 1.34
CA GLU A 55 -2.85 13.76 1.82
C GLU A 55 -3.32 12.53 2.55
N ASP A 56 -3.53 12.69 3.87
CA ASP A 56 -3.75 11.63 4.84
C ASP A 56 -4.84 10.71 4.28
N LEU A 57 -4.45 9.71 3.48
CA LEU A 57 -5.31 8.61 3.14
C LEU A 57 -5.66 8.06 4.51
N PRO A 58 -6.93 8.08 4.91
CA PRO A 58 -7.32 7.67 6.25
C PRO A 58 -7.19 6.15 6.29
N PHE A 59 -5.95 5.66 6.37
CA PHE A 59 -5.65 4.31 6.76
C PHE A 59 -6.00 4.23 8.24
N LEU A 60 -7.28 4.08 8.51
CA LEU A 60 -7.80 3.79 9.84
C LEU A 60 -7.31 2.39 10.20
N GLY A 61 -6.28 2.32 11.04
CA GLY A 61 -5.80 1.07 11.62
C GLY A 61 -4.32 0.80 11.42
N ILE A 62 -4.00 -0.44 11.05
CA ILE A 62 -2.60 -0.86 10.80
C ILE A 62 -2.01 -0.07 9.62
N LEU A 63 -0.71 0.18 9.64
CA LEU A 63 0.04 1.02 8.69
C LEU A 63 -0.22 2.53 8.76
N SER A 64 -1.16 2.99 9.60
CA SER A 64 -1.28 4.43 9.89
C SER A 64 0.03 4.99 10.43
N ASN A 65 0.44 6.16 9.93
CA ASN A 65 1.67 6.85 10.33
C ASN A 65 1.56 7.55 11.70
N LYS A 66 0.35 7.66 12.26
CA LYS A 66 0.06 8.31 13.54
C LYS A 66 -0.89 7.42 14.37
N PRO A 67 -0.65 7.26 15.68
CA PRO A 67 -1.63 6.58 16.53
C PRO A 67 -2.93 7.39 16.60
N CYS A 68 -4.06 6.70 16.62
CA CYS A 68 -5.39 7.27 16.70
C CYS A 68 -5.70 8.31 15.61
N GLN A 69 -5.21 8.12 14.38
CA GLN A 69 -5.50 9.01 13.26
C GLN A 69 -7.02 9.16 13.07
N GLY A 70 -7.52 10.40 13.11
CA GLY A 70 -8.96 10.70 13.02
C GLY A 70 -9.79 10.31 14.25
N MET A 71 -9.16 9.93 15.37
CA MET A 71 -9.81 9.48 16.61
C MET A 71 -9.29 10.23 17.84
N GLU A 72 -10.07 10.23 18.92
CA GLU A 72 -9.58 10.67 20.23
C GLU A 72 -8.56 9.65 20.75
N GLY A 73 -7.35 10.11 21.09
CA GLY A 73 -6.25 9.25 21.48
C GLY A 73 -5.72 9.51 22.88
N GLN A 74 -5.48 8.42 23.63
CA GLN A 74 -4.78 8.45 24.92
C GLN A 74 -3.62 7.46 24.90
N LYS A 75 -2.39 7.94 25.09
CA LYS A 75 -1.23 7.06 25.30
C LYS A 75 -1.40 6.37 26.66
N LEU A 76 -1.41 5.04 26.64
CA LEU A 76 -1.54 4.22 27.85
C LEU A 76 -0.18 3.79 28.38
N ASP A 77 0.71 3.39 27.47
CA ASP A 77 1.96 2.73 27.85
C ASP A 77 3.05 2.94 26.81
N GLU A 78 4.27 2.64 27.21
CA GLU A 78 5.44 2.60 26.38
C GLU A 78 6.36 1.47 26.83
N ARG A 79 6.72 0.61 25.88
CA ARG A 79 7.50 -0.58 26.16
C ARG A 79 8.48 -0.86 25.05
N GLU A 80 9.58 -1.51 25.40
CA GLU A 80 10.56 -2.00 24.46
C GLU A 80 10.30 -3.48 24.17
N VAL A 81 10.17 -3.84 22.89
CA VAL A 81 9.99 -5.22 22.46
C VAL A 81 11.05 -5.53 21.41
N LYS A 82 11.93 -6.49 21.73
CA LYS A 82 13.03 -6.92 20.83
C LYS A 82 13.88 -5.75 20.33
N GLY A 83 14.22 -4.79 21.19
CA GLY A 83 15.01 -3.61 20.83
C GLY A 83 14.23 -2.49 20.13
N THR A 84 12.91 -2.65 19.94
CA THR A 84 12.06 -1.64 19.30
C THR A 84 11.11 -1.01 20.30
N ARG A 85 11.11 0.32 20.38
CA ARG A 85 10.19 1.08 21.22
C ARG A 85 8.79 1.08 20.61
N LEU A 86 7.83 0.58 21.38
CA LEU A 86 6.42 0.51 21.05
C LEU A 86 5.64 1.37 22.03
N THR A 87 4.71 2.17 21.51
CA THR A 87 3.76 2.92 22.33
C THR A 87 2.38 2.34 22.16
N VAL A 88 1.64 2.20 23.26
CA VAL A 88 0.28 1.65 23.27
C VAL A 88 -0.69 2.80 23.47
N TRP A 89 -1.68 2.87 22.59
CA TRP A 89 -2.66 3.93 22.55
C TRP A 89 -4.07 3.36 22.64
N LYS A 90 -4.91 4.01 23.43
CA LYS A 90 -6.35 3.82 23.42
C LYS A 90 -6.95 4.88 22.51
N CYS A 91 -7.62 4.44 21.46
CA CYS A 91 -8.30 5.29 20.51
C CYS A 91 -9.81 5.14 20.68
N ARG A 92 -10.55 6.24 20.53
CA ARG A 92 -12.00 6.24 20.53
C ARG A 92 -12.52 7.02 19.33
N HIS A 93 -13.42 6.39 18.58
CA HIS A 93 -14.12 7.07 17.50
C HIS A 93 -15.22 7.95 18.10
N ALA A 94 -15.21 9.25 17.78
CA ALA A 94 -16.13 10.21 18.38
C ALA A 94 -17.61 9.91 18.03
N GLU A 95 -17.87 9.50 16.78
CA GLU A 95 -19.24 9.24 16.29
C GLU A 95 -19.79 7.86 16.69
N SER A 96 -19.07 6.77 16.39
CA SER A 96 -19.54 5.41 16.70
C SER A 96 -19.33 5.01 18.16
N GLY A 97 -18.47 5.71 18.90
CA GLY A 97 -18.08 5.35 20.27
C GLY A 97 -17.19 4.10 20.36
N GLU A 98 -16.83 3.50 19.23
CA GLU A 98 -15.96 2.33 19.17
C GLU A 98 -14.58 2.65 19.76
N THR A 99 -14.00 1.64 20.41
CA THR A 99 -12.68 1.75 21.02
C THR A 99 -11.71 0.78 20.39
N TYR A 100 -10.48 1.25 20.24
CA TYR A 100 -9.38 0.49 19.66
C TYR A 100 -8.14 0.62 20.54
N LEU A 101 -7.36 -0.46 20.63
CA LEU A 101 -6.04 -0.45 21.21
C LEU A 101 -5.01 -0.55 20.07
N GLN A 102 -4.25 0.52 19.86
CA GLN A 102 -3.24 0.59 18.82
C GLN A 102 -1.84 0.48 19.40
N HIS A 103 -0.99 -0.29 18.72
CA HIS A 103 0.44 -0.40 19.01
C HIS A 103 1.20 0.30 17.90
N TYR A 104 1.89 1.38 18.24
CA TYR A 104 2.67 2.18 17.31
C TYR A 104 4.16 1.92 17.50
N SER A 105 4.83 1.52 16.42
CA SER A 105 6.28 1.30 16.40
C SER A 105 6.98 2.60 16.05
N THR A 106 7.75 3.15 16.98
CA THR A 106 8.50 4.39 16.73
C THR A 106 9.64 4.18 15.75
N LEU A 107 10.15 2.95 15.62
CA LEU A 107 11.18 2.59 14.66
C LEU A 107 10.64 2.60 13.22
N LEU A 108 9.44 2.03 13.03
CA LEU A 108 8.82 1.93 11.70
C LEU A 108 7.98 3.16 11.34
N GLY A 109 7.66 3.99 12.33
CA GLY A 109 6.81 5.15 12.15
C GLY A 109 5.35 4.81 11.87
N VAL A 110 4.89 3.59 12.18
CA VAL A 110 3.53 3.12 11.84
C VAL A 110 2.87 2.30 12.94
N VAL A 111 1.54 2.23 12.90
CA VAL A 111 0.72 1.31 13.70
C VAL A 111 0.94 -0.12 13.19
N VAL A 112 1.53 -0.97 14.04
CA VAL A 112 1.85 -2.36 13.70
C VAL A 112 0.80 -3.35 14.17
N ARG A 113 -0.08 -2.94 15.09
CA ARG A 113 -1.19 -3.76 15.59
C ARG A 113 -2.35 -2.90 16.04
N GLN A 114 -3.56 -3.34 15.73
CA GLN A 114 -4.81 -2.79 16.23
C GLN A 114 -5.68 -3.90 16.80
N GLU A 115 -6.32 -3.63 17.93
CA GLU A 115 -7.30 -4.50 18.56
C GLU A 115 -8.60 -3.72 18.77
N SER A 116 -9.74 -4.24 18.30
CA SER A 116 -11.05 -3.63 18.55
C SER A 116 -11.57 -4.00 19.94
N GLY A 117 -12.50 -3.21 20.48
CA GLY A 117 -13.19 -3.53 21.74
C GLY A 117 -13.92 -4.89 21.73
N GLU A 118 -14.21 -5.45 20.54
CA GLU A 118 -14.79 -6.77 20.35
C GLU A 118 -13.75 -7.91 20.29
N GLY A 119 -12.46 -7.59 20.43
CA GLY A 119 -11.36 -8.55 20.42
C GLY A 119 -10.90 -8.99 19.02
N GLN A 120 -11.27 -8.26 17.97
CA GLN A 120 -10.69 -8.47 16.63
C GLN A 120 -9.30 -7.86 16.57
N ILE A 121 -8.32 -8.60 16.06
CA ILE A 121 -6.92 -8.17 16.01
C ILE A 121 -6.43 -8.14 14.56
N LEU A 122 -5.89 -6.99 14.17
CA LEU A 122 -5.11 -6.78 12.96
C LEU A 122 -3.66 -6.53 13.37
N GLU A 123 -2.71 -7.25 12.78
CA GLU A 123 -1.31 -7.21 13.20
C GLU A 123 -0.40 -7.46 12.01
N LEU A 124 0.64 -6.64 11.87
CA LEU A 124 1.75 -6.88 10.96
C LEU A 124 2.61 -8.00 11.53
N ARG A 125 2.80 -9.06 10.74
CA ARG A 125 3.63 -10.21 11.08
C ARG A 125 4.80 -10.29 10.11
N ASP A 126 5.90 -10.86 10.57
CA ASP A 126 7.09 -11.14 9.76
C ASP A 126 7.61 -9.92 8.98
N ILE A 127 7.73 -8.79 9.70
CA ILE A 127 8.22 -7.52 9.13
C ILE A 127 9.67 -7.70 8.70
N ASN A 128 9.93 -7.60 7.39
CA ASN A 128 11.27 -7.54 6.83
C ASN A 128 11.62 -6.09 6.48
N LEU A 129 12.76 -5.61 6.99
CA LEU A 129 13.26 -4.24 6.75
C LEU A 129 14.25 -4.17 5.59
N ASP A 130 14.60 -5.31 5.00
CA ASP A 130 15.46 -5.34 3.83
C ASP A 130 14.69 -4.74 2.65
N PRO A 131 15.16 -3.61 2.08
CA PRO A 131 14.50 -3.00 0.95
C PRO A 131 14.58 -3.99 -0.22
N PRO A 132 13.46 -4.35 -0.86
CA PRO A 132 13.53 -5.11 -2.08
C PRO A 132 14.40 -4.33 -3.09
N GLY A 133 15.20 -5.06 -3.88
CA GLY A 133 15.90 -4.45 -5.01
C GLY A 133 14.89 -3.79 -5.94
N ALA A 134 15.29 -2.77 -6.71
CA ALA A 134 14.40 -2.11 -7.67
C ALA A 134 13.76 -3.13 -8.64
N ALA A 135 14.45 -4.24 -8.92
CA ALA A 135 13.95 -5.34 -9.74
C ALA A 135 12.73 -6.08 -9.17
N ALA A 136 12.37 -5.89 -7.89
CA ALA A 136 11.18 -6.49 -7.30
C ALA A 136 9.89 -5.70 -7.64
N PHE A 137 10.03 -4.44 -8.05
CA PHE A 137 8.92 -3.55 -8.39
C PHE A 137 8.87 -3.37 -9.91
N LYS A 138 8.51 -4.45 -10.60
CA LYS A 138 8.23 -4.45 -12.05
C LYS A 138 7.18 -5.51 -12.39
N PRO A 139 6.47 -5.36 -13.52
CA PRO A 139 5.62 -6.43 -14.04
C PRO A 139 6.40 -7.72 -14.26
N SER A 140 5.69 -8.85 -14.22
CA SER A 140 6.27 -10.16 -14.55
C SER A 140 6.77 -10.17 -16.01
N GLU A 141 7.96 -10.72 -16.25
CA GLU A 141 8.51 -10.90 -17.61
C GLU A 141 7.68 -11.85 -18.48
N LEU A 142 6.83 -12.67 -17.86
CA LEU A 142 5.86 -13.52 -18.55
C LEU A 142 4.62 -12.75 -19.06
N TRP A 143 4.47 -11.48 -18.69
CA TRP A 143 3.35 -10.66 -19.13
C TRP A 143 3.75 -9.87 -20.37
N ARG A 144 2.77 -9.64 -21.25
CA ARG A 144 2.99 -8.88 -22.47
C ARG A 144 2.87 -7.39 -22.19
N GLU A 145 3.89 -6.63 -22.58
CA GLU A 145 3.80 -5.19 -22.64
C GLU A 145 2.86 -4.76 -23.77
N VAL A 146 1.95 -3.84 -23.46
CA VAL A 146 0.99 -3.26 -24.40
C VAL A 146 0.97 -1.75 -24.27
N THR A 147 0.49 -1.07 -25.31
CA THR A 147 0.23 0.38 -25.21
C THR A 147 -0.90 0.65 -24.22
N LEU A 148 -0.95 1.85 -23.66
CA LEU A 148 -2.08 2.24 -22.80
C LEU A 148 -3.42 2.16 -23.54
N GLU A 149 -3.44 2.54 -24.81
CA GLU A 149 -4.63 2.41 -25.65
C GLU A 149 -5.09 0.96 -25.77
N GLU A 150 -4.18 0.03 -26.07
CA GLU A 150 -4.49 -1.41 -26.12
C GLU A 150 -4.95 -1.93 -24.75
N PHE A 151 -4.34 -1.45 -23.67
CA PHE A 151 -4.72 -1.85 -22.31
C PHE A 151 -6.20 -1.54 -22.01
N PHE A 152 -6.68 -0.36 -22.43
CA PHE A 152 -8.07 0.08 -22.19
C PHE A 152 -9.06 -0.45 -23.23
N THR A 153 -8.66 -0.53 -24.50
CA THR A 153 -9.55 -0.94 -25.60
C THR A 153 -9.59 -2.44 -25.81
N GLY A 154 -8.53 -3.16 -25.40
CA GLY A 154 -8.31 -4.56 -25.73
C GLY A 154 -7.93 -4.81 -27.19
N VAL A 155 -7.67 -3.75 -27.97
CA VAL A 155 -7.34 -3.82 -29.39
C VAL A 155 -5.87 -3.46 -29.58
N PRO A 156 -5.04 -4.35 -30.17
CA PRO A 156 -3.64 -4.04 -30.44
C PRO A 156 -3.53 -2.91 -31.48
N ALA A 157 -2.52 -2.06 -31.31
CA ALA A 157 -2.22 -1.03 -32.30
C ALA A 157 -1.90 -1.70 -33.65
N LEU A 158 -2.48 -1.17 -34.73
CA LEU A 158 -2.13 -1.62 -36.08
C LEU A 158 -0.70 -1.16 -36.40
N PRO A 159 0.14 -2.01 -37.02
CA PRO A 159 1.44 -1.58 -37.48
C PRO A 159 1.29 -0.42 -38.47
N GLU A 160 2.27 0.49 -38.50
CA GLU A 160 2.34 1.51 -39.55
C GLU A 160 2.37 0.82 -40.92
N TYR A 161 1.56 1.32 -41.85
CA TYR A 161 1.52 0.80 -43.21
C TYR A 161 2.86 1.09 -43.91
N GLU A 162 3.59 0.03 -44.25
CA GLU A 162 4.77 0.13 -45.12
C GLU A 162 4.35 -0.14 -46.58
N GLU A 163 4.48 0.87 -47.43
CA GLU A 163 4.34 0.70 -48.88
C GLU A 163 5.62 0.02 -49.40
N GLU A 164 5.52 -1.25 -49.83
CA GLU A 164 6.66 -1.95 -50.47
C GLU A 164 7.11 -1.15 -51.71
N LYS A 165 8.39 -0.75 -51.73
CA LYS A 165 9.02 -0.06 -52.87
C LYS A 165 9.57 -1.03 -53.90
#